data_AF-A0A9X7IQQ2-F1
#
_entry.id   AF-A0A9X7IQQ2-F1
#
_cell.length_a   1.000
_cell.length_b   1.000
_cell.length_c   1.000
_cell.angle_alpha   90.00
_cell.angle_beta   90.00
_cell.angle_gamma   90.00
#
_symmetry.space_group_name_H-M   'P 1'
#
loop_
_entity.id
_entity.type
_entity.pdbx_description
1 polymer ?
#
loop_
_entity_poly.entity_id
_entity_poly.type
_entity_poly.pdbx_seq_one_letter_code
_entity_poly.pdbx_strand_id
1 'polypeptide(L)'
;MKRHGGASGRRLAELAQSAGHDISHATLNRLRQGTYATRPSDASIRAIAYLADVSENTAFAAAGVSAPSDVAYQPPREAQRMSTRQRKALDELIRAFTAGEAPAAAGADFGRLLAARENLQAALADTGQP
;
A
#
# COMPACT_ATOMS: atom_id res chain seq x y z
N MET A 1 -1.05 -29.88 -11.86
CA MET A 1 -1.06 -28.58 -11.14
C MET A 1 -1.22 -27.46 -12.16
N LYS A 2 -2.42 -26.88 -12.25
CA LYS A 2 -2.77 -25.87 -13.26
C LYS A 2 -2.09 -24.54 -12.88
N ARG A 3 -1.17 -24.05 -13.72
CA ARG A 3 -0.49 -22.77 -13.52
C ARG A 3 -1.46 -21.62 -13.76
N HIS A 4 -2.14 -21.14 -12.71
CA HIS A 4 -2.91 -19.89 -12.74
C HIS A 4 -2.03 -18.64 -12.49
N GLY A 5 -0.73 -18.80 -12.29
CA GLY A 5 0.21 -17.80 -11.74
C GLY A 5 0.65 -16.66 -12.66
N GLY A 6 -0.19 -16.20 -13.59
CA GLY A 6 0.12 -15.05 -14.45
C GLY A 6 -1.10 -14.32 -15.01
N ALA A 7 -2.22 -15.01 -15.20
CA ALA A 7 -3.44 -14.39 -15.70
C ALA A 7 -4.16 -13.56 -14.64
N SER A 8 -4.27 -14.06 -13.40
CA SER A 8 -4.96 -13.32 -12.33
C SER A 8 -4.16 -12.10 -11.89
N GLY A 9 -2.84 -12.23 -11.71
CA GLY A 9 -1.97 -11.11 -11.36
C GLY A 9 -2.00 -10.00 -12.42
N ARG A 10 -1.97 -10.35 -13.71
CA ARG A 10 -2.07 -9.36 -14.80
C ARG A 10 -3.43 -8.68 -14.81
N ARG A 11 -4.51 -9.44 -14.66
CA ARG A 11 -5.87 -8.90 -14.55
C ARG A 11 -6.03 -7.96 -13.35
N LEU A 12 -5.44 -8.29 -12.20
CA LEU A 12 -5.44 -7.41 -11.02
C LEU A 12 -4.64 -6.13 -11.28
N ALA A 13 -3.50 -6.20 -11.97
CA ALA A 13 -2.75 -5.00 -12.36
C ALA A 13 -3.57 -4.11 -13.30
N GLU A 14 -4.21 -4.70 -14.31
CA GLU A 14 -5.10 -4.00 -15.25
C GLU A 14 -6.30 -3.36 -14.52
N LEU A 15 -6.89 -4.06 -13.54
CA LEU A 15 -7.99 -3.55 -12.72
C LEU A 15 -7.56 -2.39 -11.81
N ALA A 16 -6.37 -2.45 -11.22
CA ALA A 16 -5.83 -1.35 -10.43
C ALA A 16 -5.54 -0.13 -11.31
N GLN A 17 -4.93 -0.34 -12.48
CA GLN A 17 -4.59 0.72 -13.42
C GLN A 17 -5.83 1.40 -13.99
N SER A 18 -6.89 0.66 -14.32
CA SER A 18 -8.16 1.23 -14.78
C SER A 18 -8.85 2.08 -13.70
N ALA A 19 -8.58 1.81 -12.43
CA ALA A 19 -9.03 2.60 -11.29
C ALA A 19 -8.08 3.75 -10.91
N GLY A 20 -7.02 3.99 -11.70
CA GLY A 20 -6.07 5.08 -11.48
C GLY A 20 -4.91 4.76 -10.53
N HIS A 21 -4.74 3.51 -10.11
CA HIS A 21 -3.59 3.09 -9.31
C HIS A 21 -2.40 2.67 -10.18
N ASP A 22 -1.25 3.32 -9.98
CA ASP A 22 0.00 2.97 -10.68
C ASP A 22 0.71 1.81 -9.97
N ILE A 23 0.36 0.58 -10.34
CA ILE A 23 1.04 -0.64 -9.89
C ILE A 23 1.28 -1.61 -11.05
N SER A 24 2.50 -2.14 -11.12
CA SER A 24 2.85 -3.13 -12.14
C SER A 24 2.53 -4.56 -11.69
N HIS A 25 2.22 -5.43 -12.66
CA HIS A 25 2.06 -6.87 -12.42
C HIS A 25 3.28 -7.49 -11.70
N ALA A 26 4.50 -7.08 -12.05
CA ALA A 26 5.71 -7.59 -11.44
C ALA A 26 5.81 -7.21 -9.95
N THR A 27 5.38 -6.00 -9.59
CA THR A 27 5.29 -5.56 -8.20
C THR A 27 4.23 -6.36 -7.43
N LEU A 28 3.02 -6.50 -8.00
CA LEU A 28 1.95 -7.33 -7.39
C LEU A 28 2.40 -8.78 -7.16
N ASN A 29 3.08 -9.39 -8.12
CA ASN A 29 3.52 -10.77 -7.99
C ASN A 29 4.60 -10.96 -6.90
N ARG A 30 5.53 -10.00 -6.77
CA ARG A 30 6.52 -10.01 -5.68
C ARG A 30 5.88 -9.81 -4.31
N LEU A 31 4.93 -8.89 -4.20
CA LEU A 31 4.17 -8.65 -2.97
C LEU A 31 3.39 -9.90 -2.55
N ARG A 32 2.72 -10.56 -3.51
CA ARG A 32 1.99 -11.80 -3.26
C ARG A 32 2.87 -12.94 -2.77
N GLN A 33 4.11 -13.01 -3.28
CA GLN A 33 5.10 -14.01 -2.88
C GLN A 33 5.83 -13.66 -1.58
N GLY A 34 5.59 -12.47 -1.01
CA GLY A 34 6.38 -11.96 0.12
C GLY A 34 7.85 -11.71 -0.22
N THR A 35 8.22 -11.68 -1.50
CA THR A 35 9.61 -11.50 -1.98
C THR A 35 9.96 -10.04 -2.27
N TYR A 36 9.03 -9.12 -1.98
CA TYR A 36 9.28 -7.69 -2.13
C TYR A 36 10.16 -7.21 -0.98
N ALA A 37 11.47 -7.15 -1.24
CA ALA A 37 12.51 -6.90 -0.23
C ALA A 37 12.51 -5.49 0.39
N THR A 38 11.84 -4.54 -0.25
CA THR A 38 11.77 -3.14 0.19
C THR A 38 10.38 -2.81 0.75
N ARG A 39 10.25 -1.78 1.57
CA ARG A 39 8.93 -1.28 1.99
C ARG A 39 8.13 -0.83 0.75
N PRO A 40 6.87 -1.27 0.56
CA PRO A 40 6.02 -0.78 -0.52
C PRO A 40 5.72 0.72 -0.35
N SER A 41 5.61 1.45 -1.46
CA SER A 41 5.20 2.85 -1.43
C SER A 41 3.74 3.00 -1.00
N ASP A 42 3.37 4.16 -0.46
CA ASP A 42 1.97 4.47 -0.11
C ASP A 42 1.02 4.25 -1.28
N ALA A 43 1.43 4.61 -2.50
CA ALA A 43 0.65 4.34 -3.72
C ALA A 43 0.43 2.84 -3.96
N SER A 44 1.45 2.01 -3.71
CA SER A 44 1.34 0.55 -3.80
C SER A 44 0.40 0.01 -2.72
N ILE A 45 0.48 0.51 -1.49
CA ILE A 45 -0.37 0.09 -0.37
C ILE A 45 -1.84 0.42 -0.68
N ARG A 46 -2.12 1.63 -1.17
CA ARG A 46 -3.48 2.05 -1.59
C ARG A 46 -4.01 1.17 -2.74
N ALA A 47 -3.16 0.84 -3.71
CA ALA A 47 -3.54 -0.07 -4.80
C ALA A 47 -3.90 -1.47 -4.28
N ILE A 48 -3.18 -1.97 -3.27
CA ILE A 48 -3.49 -3.26 -2.65
C ILE A 48 -4.79 -3.17 -1.84
N ALA A 49 -5.04 -2.07 -1.12
CA ALA A 49 -6.29 -1.84 -0.41
C ALA A 49 -7.49 -1.94 -1.36
N TYR A 50 -7.41 -1.23 -2.50
CA TYR A 50 -8.40 -1.29 -3.57
C TYR A 50 -8.59 -2.71 -4.12
N LEU A 51 -7.50 -3.39 -4.47
CA LEU A 51 -7.59 -4.73 -5.06
C LEU A 51 -8.13 -5.76 -4.08
N ALA A 52 -7.70 -5.71 -2.82
CA ALA A 52 -8.15 -6.63 -1.77
C ALA A 52 -9.54 -6.27 -1.22
N ASP A 53 -10.13 -5.16 -1.65
CA ASP A 53 -11.43 -4.66 -1.18
C ASP A 53 -11.43 -4.46 0.36
N VAL A 54 -10.35 -3.85 0.87
CA VAL A 54 -10.19 -3.50 2.29
C VAL A 54 -9.94 -2.01 2.46
N SER A 55 -10.15 -1.50 3.68
CA SER A 55 -9.83 -0.11 3.98
C SER A 55 -8.33 0.18 3.81
N GLU A 56 -7.97 1.40 3.41
CA GLU A 56 -6.56 1.82 3.35
C GLU A 56 -5.88 1.60 4.70
N ASN A 57 -6.53 1.94 5.82
CA ASN A 57 -5.98 1.76 7.15
C ASN A 57 -5.62 0.29 7.44
N THR A 58 -6.43 -0.66 6.99
CA THR A 58 -6.12 -2.10 7.10
C THR A 58 -4.88 -2.48 6.28
N ALA A 59 -4.75 -1.96 5.06
CA ALA A 59 -3.61 -2.23 4.20
C ALA A 59 -2.31 -1.59 4.72
N PHE A 60 -2.38 -0.35 5.21
CA PHE A 60 -1.25 0.34 5.84
C PHE A 60 -0.82 -0.40 7.11
N ALA A 61 -1.76 -0.78 7.99
CA ALA A 61 -1.47 -1.60 9.17
C ALA A 61 -0.85 -2.96 8.81
N ALA A 62 -1.31 -3.61 7.73
CA ALA A 62 -0.73 -4.86 7.23
C ALA A 62 0.71 -4.68 6.70
N ALA A 63 1.07 -3.49 6.21
CA ALA A 63 2.45 -3.11 5.90
C ALA A 63 3.26 -2.63 7.11
N GLY A 64 2.66 -2.68 8.32
CA GLY A 64 3.26 -2.20 9.56
C GLY A 64 3.36 -0.68 9.64
N VAL A 65 2.66 0.07 8.80
CA VAL A 65 2.83 1.52 8.68
C VAL A 65 1.55 2.26 9.00
N SER A 66 1.64 3.44 9.58
CA SER A 66 0.47 4.30 9.77
C SER A 66 0.01 4.84 8.41
N ALA A 67 -1.29 4.79 8.17
CA ALA A 67 -1.87 5.44 6.99
C ALA A 67 -1.58 6.96 7.07
N PRO A 68 -1.19 7.59 5.94
CA PRO A 68 -1.11 9.05 5.88
C PRO A 68 -2.44 9.64 6.32
N SER A 69 -2.41 10.66 7.19
CA SER A 69 -3.62 11.38 7.54
C SER A 69 -4.15 12.11 6.30
N ASP A 70 -5.43 11.94 5.99
CA ASP A 70 -6.09 12.72 4.92
C ASP A 70 -6.12 14.22 5.23
N VAL A 71 -5.93 14.59 6.50
CA VAL A 71 -5.70 15.96 6.92
C VAL A 71 -4.23 16.29 6.74
N ALA A 72 -3.92 17.11 5.75
CA ALA A 72 -2.58 17.67 5.57
C ALA A 72 -2.25 18.56 6.77
N TYR A 73 -1.07 18.34 7.39
CA TYR A 73 -0.57 19.23 8.43
C TYR A 73 -0.40 20.63 7.87
N GLN A 74 -1.14 21.59 8.43
CA GLN A 74 -0.99 23.01 8.11
C GLN A 74 -0.18 23.67 9.21
N PRO A 75 1.05 24.16 8.91
CA PRO A 75 1.83 24.86 9.91
C PRO A 75 1.12 26.16 10.34
N PRO A 76 1.28 26.59 11.60
CA PRO A 76 0.69 27.82 12.09
C PRO A 76 1.24 29.03 11.32
N ARG A 77 0.47 30.13 11.25
CA ARG A 77 0.82 31.32 10.44
C ARG A 77 2.19 31.90 10.81
N GLU A 78 2.58 31.79 12.07
CA GLU A 78 3.86 32.19 12.63
C GLU A 78 5.05 31.55 11.92
N ALA A 79 4.88 30.33 11.40
CA ALA A 79 5.93 29.61 10.66
C ALA A 79 6.41 30.39 9.41
N GLN A 80 5.56 31.27 8.85
CA GLN A 80 5.92 32.11 7.71
C GLN A 80 7.00 33.15 8.04
N ARG A 81 7.19 33.47 9.32
CA ARG A 81 8.25 34.39 9.78
C ARG A 81 9.62 33.70 9.93
N MET A 82 9.67 32.38 9.77
CA MET A 82 10.91 31.62 9.96
C MET A 82 11.91 31.84 8.83
N SER A 83 13.15 32.11 9.21
CA SER A 83 14.28 32.07 8.28
C SER A 83 14.46 30.69 7.66
N THR A 84 15.13 30.62 6.52
CA THR A 84 15.46 29.35 5.85
C THR A 84 16.20 28.38 6.77
N ARG A 85 17.10 28.88 7.64
CA ARG A 85 17.84 28.06 8.60
C ARG A 85 16.92 27.46 9.66
N GLN A 86 15.97 28.23 10.18
CA GLN A 86 15.00 27.76 11.17
C GLN A 86 14.06 26.72 10.57
N ARG A 87 13.61 26.91 9.31
CA ARG A 87 12.79 25.91 8.60
C ARG A 87 13.52 24.58 8.44
N LYS A 88 14.78 24.63 7.97
CA LYS A 88 15.63 23.44 7.89
C LYS A 88 15.79 22.74 9.24
N ALA A 89 16.02 23.49 10.32
CA ALA A 89 16.14 22.90 11.65
C ALA A 89 14.85 22.18 12.10
N LEU A 90 13.69 22.73 11.77
CA LEU A 90 12.40 22.09 12.06
C LEU A 90 12.19 20.83 11.20
N ASP A 91 12.54 20.87 9.91
CA ASP A 91 12.46 19.70 9.02
C ASP A 91 13.35 18.55 9.53
N GLU A 92 14.56 18.85 9.99
CA GLU A 92 15.46 17.86 10.58
C GLU A 92 14.91 17.30 11.90
N LEU A 93 14.28 18.13 12.74
CA LEU A 93 13.61 17.68 13.96
C LEU A 93 12.46 16.70 13.65
N ILE A 94 11.61 17.03 12.67
CA ILE A 94 10.52 16.16 12.21
C ILE A 94 11.08 14.84 11.67
N ARG A 95 12.15 14.89 10.87
CA ARG A 95 12.83 13.70 10.35
C ARG A 95 13.40 12.84 11.48
N ALA A 96 13.95 13.45 12.53
CA ALA A 96 14.48 12.72 13.68
C ALA A 96 13.39 11.97 14.46
N PHE A 97 12.20 12.57 14.63
CA PHE A 97 11.07 11.89 15.28
C PHE A 97 10.56 10.69 14.47
N THR A 98 10.57 10.79 13.15
CA THR A 98 10.06 9.73 12.25
C THR A 98 11.09 8.66 11.90
N ALA A 99 12.39 8.94 12.07
CA ALA A 99 13.46 7.96 11.84
C ALA A 99 13.44 6.78 12.83
N GLY A 100 13.00 7.00 14.07
CA GLY A 100 12.86 5.97 15.10
C GLY A 100 11.59 5.13 14.98
N GLU A 101 10.61 5.62 14.21
CA GLU A 101 9.38 4.91 13.85
C GLU A 101 9.62 4.08 12.58
N ALA A 102 10.79 3.45 12.47
CA ALA A 102 10.98 2.35 11.55
C ALA A 102 10.05 1.24 12.06
N PRO A 103 8.95 0.96 11.35
CA PRO A 103 8.06 -0.06 11.85
C PRO A 103 8.81 -1.36 11.88
N ALA A 104 8.65 -2.10 12.98
CA ALA A 104 9.06 -3.49 13.05
C ALA A 104 8.66 -4.12 11.72
N ALA A 105 9.60 -4.80 11.07
CA ALA A 105 9.36 -5.50 9.81
C ALA A 105 8.25 -6.54 10.03
N ALA A 106 7.01 -6.08 10.02
CA ALA A 106 5.83 -6.90 10.03
C ALA A 106 5.85 -7.54 8.66
N GLY A 107 6.05 -8.85 8.62
CA GLY A 107 5.94 -9.62 7.40
C GLY A 107 4.62 -9.25 6.75
N ALA A 108 4.69 -8.42 5.72
CA ALA A 108 3.53 -7.89 5.06
C ALA A 108 2.77 -9.07 4.47
N ASP A 109 1.62 -9.42 5.02
CA ASP A 109 0.84 -10.51 4.47
C ASP A 109 -0.16 -10.01 3.40
N PHE A 110 0.34 -9.15 2.52
CA PHE A 110 -0.37 -8.73 1.32
C PHE A 110 -0.70 -9.94 0.44
N GLY A 111 0.12 -11.00 0.50
CA GLY A 111 -0.17 -12.28 -0.11
C GLY A 111 -1.50 -12.88 0.36
N ARG A 112 -1.74 -12.94 1.68
CA ARG A 112 -3.04 -13.42 2.20
C ARG A 112 -4.20 -12.53 1.80
N LEU A 113 -4.06 -11.20 1.85
CA LEU A 113 -5.13 -10.28 1.46
C LEU A 113 -5.55 -10.48 -0.01
N LEU A 114 -4.57 -10.53 -0.91
CA LEU A 114 -4.82 -10.75 -2.34
C LEU A 114 -5.38 -12.14 -2.62
N ALA A 115 -4.85 -13.18 -1.98
CA ALA A 115 -5.34 -14.54 -2.14
C ALA A 115 -6.79 -14.72 -1.64
N ALA A 116 -7.14 -14.08 -0.52
CA ALA A 116 -8.50 -14.09 0.00
C ALA A 116 -9.49 -13.46 -1.00
N ARG A 117 -9.11 -12.34 -1.62
CA ARG A 117 -9.90 -11.70 -2.67
C ARG A 117 -10.11 -12.59 -3.88
N GLU A 118 -9.04 -13.22 -4.39
CA GLU A 118 -9.10 -14.10 -5.55
C GLU A 118 -10.03 -15.30 -5.30
N ASN A 119 -9.94 -15.92 -4.12
CA ASN A 119 -10.80 -17.03 -3.73
C ASN A 119 -12.28 -16.62 -3.70
N LEU A 120 -12.58 -15.41 -3.19
CA LEU A 120 -13.93 -14.88 -3.17
C LEU A 120 -14.46 -14.61 -4.59
N GLN A 121 -13.63 -14.06 -5.48
CA GLN A 121 -14.01 -13.87 -6.89
C GLN A 121 -14.26 -15.21 -7.60
N ALA A 122 -13.42 -16.22 -7.35
CA ALA A 122 -13.61 -17.55 -7.94
C ALA A 122 -14.91 -18.20 -7.47
N ALA A 123 -15.24 -18.10 -6.18
CA ALA A 123 -16.50 -18.62 -5.63
C ALA A 123 -17.74 -17.92 -6.21
N LEU A 124 -17.67 -16.60 -6.42
CA LEU A 124 -18.76 -15.84 -7.06
C LEU A 124 -18.93 -16.18 -8.55
N ALA A 125 -17.86 -16.54 -9.25
CA ALA A 125 -17.93 -16.97 -10.65
C ALA A 125 -18.52 -18.37 -10.80
N ASP A 126 -18.22 -19.29 -9.88
CA ASP A 126 -18.70 -20.68 -9.87
C ASP A 126 -20.20 -20.77 -9.53
N THR A 127 -20.69 -19.88 -8.65
CA THR A 127 -22.12 -19.76 -8.30
C THR A 127 -22.98 -19.10 -9.39
N GLY A 128 -22.37 -18.62 -10.48
CA GLY A 128 -23.05 -17.97 -11.61
C GLY A 128 -23.21 -18.82 -12.87
N GLN A 129 -22.88 -20.12 -12.85
CA GLN A 129 -23.15 -21.01 -13.98
C GLN A 129 -24.54 -21.66 -13.88
N PRO A 130 -25.43 -21.48 -14.88
CA PRO A 130 -26.70 -22.21 -14.98
C PRO A 130 -26.50 -23.70 -15.31
#